data_AF-A0A2R6CC78-F1
#
_entry.id   AF-A0A2R6CC78-F1
#
_cell.length_a   1.000
_cell.length_b   1.000
_cell.length_c   1.000
_cell.angle_alpha   90.00
_cell.angle_beta   90.00
_cell.angle_gamma   90.00
#
_symmetry.space_group_name_H-M   'P 1'
#
loop_
_entity.id
_entity.type
_entity.pdbx_description
1 polymer ?
#
loop_
_entity_poly.entity_id
_entity_poly.type
_entity_poly.pdbx_seq_one_letter_code
_entity_poly.pdbx_strand_id
1 'polypeptide(L)'
;MRNPLPPGQFYSKKWVLYSAFGEPNVDLASWRLRFSGLVDKPYSLTYGELLALSKTKYVRDFHCVTKWSIKDVEWEGAPLGDLIRRASPRPQAEWVLFVCADGYTTPVPLEDAMSNDSIVAVKMNGNPIPKEQGFPARPFIPHLYGWKSAKWLTEVRLLEEYVDGYWEMYGYHERGRVYEEERYKGNEWKKIKKGVRGTLSAERV
;
A
#
# COMPACT_ATOMS: atom_id res chain seq x y z
N MET A 1 -14.30 -17.13 12.49
CA MET A 1 -15.51 -16.33 12.21
C MET A 1 -15.13 -15.23 11.23
N ARG A 2 -15.99 -14.92 10.27
CA ARG A 2 -15.74 -13.84 9.30
C ARG A 2 -16.07 -12.50 9.99
N ASN A 3 -15.20 -11.51 9.94
CA ASN A 3 -15.51 -10.21 10.56
C ASN A 3 -16.72 -9.57 9.87
N PRO A 4 -17.55 -8.81 10.59
CA PRO A 4 -18.63 -8.04 9.98
C PRO A 4 -18.07 -7.02 8.98
N LEU A 5 -18.93 -6.51 8.10
CA LEU A 5 -18.58 -5.39 7.24
C LEU A 5 -18.14 -4.20 8.11
N PRO A 6 -17.00 -3.55 7.83
CA PRO A 6 -16.52 -2.45 8.66
C PRO A 6 -17.51 -1.27 8.72
N PRO A 7 -17.46 -0.46 9.79
CA PRO A 7 -18.36 0.67 9.95
C PRO A 7 -18.29 1.66 8.76
N GLY A 8 -19.46 2.19 8.39
CA GLY A 8 -19.56 3.17 7.31
C GLY A 8 -19.25 2.64 5.91
N GLN A 9 -19.14 1.31 5.73
CA GLN A 9 -18.93 0.67 4.43
C GLN A 9 -20.23 0.09 3.84
N PHE A 10 -20.27 -0.06 2.52
CA PHE A 10 -21.25 -0.86 1.79
C PHE A 10 -20.57 -1.75 0.74
N TYR A 11 -21.16 -2.91 0.43
CA TYR A 11 -20.64 -3.75 -0.66
C TYR A 11 -21.05 -3.20 -2.03
N SER A 12 -20.07 -3.01 -2.90
CA SER A 12 -20.25 -2.69 -4.32
C SER A 12 -20.13 -3.96 -5.18
N LYS A 13 -20.84 -3.98 -6.31
CA LYS A 13 -20.68 -5.03 -7.34
C LYS A 13 -19.50 -4.75 -8.29
N LYS A 14 -19.04 -3.51 -8.36
CA LYS A 14 -18.00 -3.06 -9.29
C LYS A 14 -16.87 -2.37 -8.54
N TRP A 15 -15.66 -2.60 -9.00
CA TRP A 15 -14.49 -1.84 -8.59
C TRP A 15 -14.64 -0.38 -9.03
N VAL A 16 -14.29 0.55 -8.15
CA VAL A 16 -14.00 1.93 -8.54
C VAL A 16 -12.49 2.05 -8.64
N LEU A 17 -12.00 2.37 -9.84
CA LEU A 17 -10.58 2.44 -10.12
C LEU A 17 -10.08 3.84 -9.85
N TYR A 18 -9.06 3.94 -9.01
CA TYR A 18 -8.33 5.18 -8.74
C TYR A 18 -6.88 5.01 -9.17
N SER A 19 -6.33 6.07 -9.78
CA SER A 19 -4.92 6.25 -10.09
C SER A 19 -4.59 7.73 -9.89
N ALA A 20 -3.71 8.05 -8.94
CA ALA A 20 -3.37 9.45 -8.65
C ALA A 20 -2.63 10.11 -9.82
N PHE A 21 -1.77 9.33 -10.48
CA PHE A 21 -0.86 9.80 -11.54
C PHE A 21 -1.07 9.09 -12.88
N GLY A 22 -2.17 8.34 -13.04
CA GLY A 22 -2.45 7.51 -14.21
C GLY A 22 -1.90 6.08 -14.09
N GLU A 23 -2.12 5.27 -15.13
CA GLU A 23 -1.59 3.90 -15.20
C GLU A 23 -0.21 3.90 -15.88
N PRO A 24 0.86 3.49 -15.18
CA PRO A 24 2.19 3.41 -15.77
C PRO A 24 2.29 2.18 -16.68
N ASN A 25 3.10 2.30 -17.73
CA ASN A 25 3.50 1.13 -18.52
C ASN A 25 4.66 0.40 -17.83
N VAL A 26 4.37 -0.74 -17.20
CA VAL A 26 5.38 -1.55 -16.49
C VAL A 26 5.93 -2.64 -17.39
N ASP A 27 7.23 -2.56 -17.72
CA ASP A 27 7.96 -3.61 -18.42
C ASP A 27 8.54 -4.63 -17.42
N LEU A 28 8.12 -5.90 -17.52
CA LEU A 28 8.57 -6.97 -16.63
C LEU A 28 10.05 -7.31 -16.76
N ALA A 29 10.67 -7.05 -17.91
CA ALA A 29 12.09 -7.36 -18.11
C ALA A 29 12.97 -6.48 -17.20
N SER A 30 12.60 -5.20 -17.08
CA SER A 30 13.31 -4.20 -16.29
C SER A 30 12.74 -4.00 -14.88
N TRP A 31 11.48 -4.38 -14.64
CA TRP A 31 10.84 -4.23 -13.32
C TRP A 31 11.56 -5.02 -12.22
N ARG A 32 11.72 -4.39 -11.06
CA ARG A 32 12.26 -4.99 -9.85
C ARG A 32 11.47 -4.52 -8.63
N LEU A 33 11.20 -5.43 -7.70
CA LEU A 33 10.76 -5.09 -6.36
C LEU A 33 11.96 -5.01 -5.42
N ARG A 34 12.29 -3.81 -4.94
CA ARG A 34 13.42 -3.57 -4.05
C ARG A 34 13.02 -3.58 -2.58
N PHE A 35 13.88 -4.11 -1.73
CA PHE A 35 13.81 -4.01 -0.27
C PHE A 35 15.02 -3.21 0.20
N SER A 36 14.80 -2.07 0.82
CA SER A 36 15.82 -1.03 1.05
C SER A 36 15.57 -0.26 2.35
N GLY A 37 16.36 0.79 2.60
CA GLY A 37 16.25 1.64 3.79
C GLY A 37 16.97 1.03 4.99
N LEU A 38 16.30 0.95 6.13
CA LEU A 38 16.84 0.40 7.38
C LEU A 38 16.88 -1.13 7.38
N VAL A 39 17.74 -1.68 6.54
CA VAL A 39 17.96 -3.12 6.35
C VAL A 39 19.46 -3.41 6.25
N ASP A 40 19.91 -4.55 6.76
CA ASP A 40 21.31 -4.96 6.66
C ASP A 40 21.64 -5.73 5.37
N LYS A 41 20.63 -6.30 4.73
CA LYS A 41 20.76 -7.09 3.49
C LYS A 41 19.79 -6.56 2.42
N PRO A 42 20.02 -5.36 1.87
CA PRO A 42 19.17 -4.85 0.80
C PRO A 42 19.21 -5.80 -0.41
N TYR A 43 18.06 -6.04 -1.03
CA TYR A 43 17.96 -6.94 -2.17
C TYR A 43 16.82 -6.53 -3.11
N SER A 44 16.74 -7.17 -4.27
CA SER A 44 15.64 -6.99 -5.18
C SER A 44 15.17 -8.32 -5.77
N LEU A 45 13.91 -8.35 -6.21
CA LEU A 45 13.29 -9.49 -6.87
C LEU A 45 12.82 -9.09 -8.26
N THR A 46 13.03 -9.98 -9.23
CA THR A 46 12.29 -9.99 -10.49
C THR A 46 10.85 -10.43 -10.27
N TYR A 47 9.99 -10.24 -11.27
CA TYR A 47 8.60 -10.71 -11.20
C TYR A 47 8.52 -12.24 -11.07
N GLY A 48 9.38 -12.98 -11.78
CA GLY A 48 9.44 -14.43 -11.71
C GLY A 48 9.83 -14.95 -10.32
N GLU A 49 10.81 -14.32 -9.67
CA GLU A 49 11.21 -14.68 -8.30
C GLU A 49 10.12 -14.38 -7.29
N LEU A 50 9.42 -13.23 -7.42
CA LEU A 50 8.29 -12.91 -6.55
C LEU A 50 7.14 -13.91 -6.72
N LEU A 51 6.85 -14.31 -7.96
CA LEU A 51 5.84 -15.32 -8.27
C LEU A 51 6.21 -16.68 -7.64
N ALA A 52 7.48 -17.08 -7.70
CA ALA A 52 7.96 -18.32 -7.07
C ALA A 52 7.86 -18.31 -5.54
N LEU A 53 7.86 -17.12 -4.91
CA LEU A 53 7.67 -16.94 -3.47
C LEU A 53 6.19 -16.80 -3.06
N SER A 54 5.25 -16.79 -4.02
CA SER A 54 3.83 -16.54 -3.77
C SER A 54 3.11 -17.79 -3.22
N LYS A 55 3.35 -18.08 -1.95
CA LYS A 55 2.85 -19.28 -1.25
C LYS A 55 1.54 -19.04 -0.49
N THR A 56 1.11 -17.80 -0.34
CA THR A 56 -0.08 -17.45 0.45
C THR A 56 -1.25 -17.21 -0.48
N LYS A 57 -2.37 -17.89 -0.19
CA LYS A 57 -3.64 -17.73 -0.87
C LYS A 57 -4.77 -17.67 0.14
N TYR A 58 -5.62 -16.64 0.08
CA TYR A 58 -6.77 -16.51 0.96
C TYR A 58 -7.89 -15.68 0.34
N VAL A 59 -9.07 -15.69 0.97
CA VAL A 59 -10.19 -14.82 0.61
C VAL A 59 -10.36 -13.74 1.68
N ARG A 60 -10.33 -12.47 1.26
CA ARG A 60 -10.51 -11.28 2.10
C ARG A 60 -11.22 -10.18 1.31
N ASP A 61 -12.04 -9.42 2.01
CA ASP A 61 -12.71 -8.28 1.42
C ASP A 61 -11.72 -7.14 1.17
N PHE A 62 -12.01 -6.32 0.16
CA PHE A 62 -11.29 -5.08 -0.10
C PHE A 62 -12.14 -3.91 0.38
N HIS A 63 -11.54 -2.96 1.09
CA HIS A 63 -12.25 -1.83 1.68
C HIS A 63 -11.69 -0.50 1.22
N CYS A 64 -12.48 0.30 0.49
CA CYS A 64 -12.08 1.63 0.08
C CYS A 64 -12.44 2.68 1.14
N VAL A 65 -11.60 3.69 1.28
CA VAL A 65 -11.85 4.85 2.13
C VAL A 65 -13.03 5.70 1.68
N THR A 66 -13.45 5.58 0.42
CA THR A 66 -14.66 6.24 -0.12
C THR A 66 -15.93 5.41 0.08
N LYS A 67 -15.94 4.52 1.09
CA LYS A 67 -17.10 3.78 1.64
C LYS A 67 -17.59 2.55 0.86
N TRP A 68 -17.00 2.23 -0.30
CA TRP A 68 -17.33 0.98 -0.98
C TRP A 68 -16.36 -0.15 -0.61
N SER A 69 -16.86 -1.37 -0.63
CA SER A 69 -16.10 -2.59 -0.39
C SER A 69 -16.39 -3.65 -1.47
N ILE A 70 -15.42 -4.50 -1.78
CA ILE A 70 -15.61 -5.68 -2.66
C ILE A 70 -15.50 -6.91 -1.79
N LYS A 71 -16.54 -7.73 -1.82
CA LYS A 71 -16.66 -8.93 -1.01
C LYS A 71 -15.91 -10.09 -1.65
N ASP A 72 -15.39 -10.98 -0.80
CA ASP A 72 -14.90 -12.31 -1.18
C ASP A 72 -13.84 -12.28 -2.30
N VAL A 73 -12.90 -11.32 -2.22
CA VAL A 73 -11.77 -11.26 -3.17
C VAL A 73 -10.74 -12.32 -2.80
N GLU A 74 -10.39 -13.17 -3.76
CA GLU A 74 -9.30 -14.13 -3.60
C GLU A 74 -7.98 -13.43 -3.92
N TRP A 75 -7.05 -13.46 -2.96
CA TRP A 75 -5.72 -12.89 -3.08
C TRP A 75 -4.67 -13.98 -3.02
N GLU A 76 -3.66 -13.89 -3.87
CA GLU A 76 -2.49 -14.77 -3.84
C GLU A 76 -1.21 -13.98 -4.05
N GLY A 77 -0.21 -14.27 -3.23
CA GLY A 77 1.03 -13.48 -3.16
C GLY A 77 2.06 -14.04 -2.18
N ALA A 78 3.19 -13.34 -2.12
CA ALA A 78 4.28 -13.68 -1.20
C ALA A 78 4.05 -13.01 0.17
N PRO A 79 4.24 -13.70 1.30
CA PRO A 79 4.09 -13.09 2.64
C PRO A 79 5.02 -11.89 2.79
N LEU A 80 4.47 -10.70 3.02
CA LEU A 80 5.25 -9.46 3.07
C LEU A 80 6.25 -9.50 4.23
N GLY A 81 5.84 -10.03 5.39
CA GLY A 81 6.73 -10.20 6.53
C GLY A 81 7.94 -11.10 6.26
N ASP A 82 7.79 -12.16 5.46
CA ASP A 82 8.92 -13.02 5.07
C ASP A 82 9.90 -12.29 4.15
N LEU A 83 9.37 -11.53 3.20
CA LEU A 83 10.18 -10.72 2.29
C LEU A 83 10.95 -9.63 3.05
N ILE A 84 10.31 -8.98 4.01
CA ILE A 84 10.95 -7.98 4.88
C ILE A 84 12.03 -8.65 5.75
N ARG A 85 11.73 -9.78 6.41
CA ARG A 85 12.71 -10.53 7.23
C ARG A 85 13.95 -10.92 6.44
N ARG A 86 13.80 -11.29 5.16
CA ARG A 86 14.92 -11.63 4.26
C ARG A 86 15.91 -10.47 4.10
N ALA A 87 15.44 -9.21 4.20
CA ALA A 87 16.31 -8.04 4.14
C ALA A 87 17.10 -7.79 5.44
N SER A 88 16.82 -8.55 6.51
CA SER A 88 17.37 -8.30 7.86
C SER A 88 17.08 -6.86 8.33
N PRO A 89 15.82 -6.55 8.70
CA PRO A 89 15.41 -5.24 9.20
C PRO A 89 16.26 -4.81 10.41
N ARG A 90 16.68 -3.56 10.44
CA ARG A 90 17.37 -3.02 11.62
C ARG A 90 16.38 -2.77 12.76
N PRO A 91 16.81 -2.87 14.03
CA PRO A 91 15.93 -2.69 15.18
C PRO A 91 15.22 -1.33 15.27
N GLN A 92 15.75 -0.29 14.62
CA GLN A 92 15.16 1.06 14.62
C GLN A 92 14.06 1.23 13.55
N ALA A 93 13.82 0.23 12.69
CA ALA A 93 12.80 0.35 11.67
C ALA A 93 11.40 0.23 12.29
N GLU A 94 10.57 1.26 12.12
CA GLU A 94 9.20 1.33 12.64
C GLU A 94 8.16 1.47 11.54
N TRP A 95 8.58 1.86 10.33
CA TRP A 95 7.71 2.14 9.19
C TRP A 95 8.20 1.49 7.91
N VAL A 96 7.26 1.22 7.01
CA VAL A 96 7.49 0.84 5.62
C VAL A 96 6.91 1.93 4.73
N LEU A 97 7.71 2.48 3.83
CA LEU A 97 7.25 3.30 2.73
C LEU A 97 7.16 2.45 1.47
N PHE A 98 5.94 2.29 0.95
CA PHE A 98 5.74 1.72 -0.37
C PHE A 98 5.96 2.79 -1.43
N VAL A 99 6.75 2.47 -2.45
CA VAL A 99 7.02 3.35 -3.59
C VAL A 99 6.60 2.65 -4.88
N CYS A 100 5.88 3.38 -5.74
CA CYS A 100 5.23 2.84 -6.92
C CYS A 100 5.82 3.42 -8.21
N ALA A 101 5.61 2.70 -9.31
CA ALA A 101 6.14 3.08 -10.62
C ALA A 101 5.55 4.41 -11.16
N ASP A 102 4.34 4.77 -10.73
CA ASP A 102 3.66 6.02 -11.08
C ASP A 102 4.08 7.22 -10.19
N GLY A 103 4.98 7.00 -9.23
CA GLY A 103 5.38 8.00 -8.23
C GLY A 103 4.49 8.04 -6.99
N TYR A 104 3.45 7.21 -6.90
CA TYR A 104 2.65 7.10 -5.69
C TYR A 104 3.45 6.50 -4.53
N THR A 105 3.28 7.08 -3.35
CA THR A 105 3.87 6.58 -2.11
C THR A 105 2.81 6.52 -1.00
N THR A 106 2.97 5.56 -0.09
CA THR A 106 2.17 5.50 1.13
C THR A 106 2.94 4.80 2.25
N PRO A 107 2.97 5.37 3.48
CA PRO A 107 3.57 4.75 4.64
C PRO A 107 2.62 3.74 5.28
N VAL A 108 3.16 2.69 5.87
CA VAL A 108 2.45 1.71 6.71
C VAL A 108 3.33 1.38 7.92
N PRO A 109 2.78 1.26 9.14
CA PRO A 109 3.56 0.79 10.28
C PRO A 109 4.20 -0.57 10.00
N LEU A 110 5.44 -0.78 10.42
CA LEU A 110 6.14 -2.03 10.18
C LEU A 110 5.37 -3.22 10.77
N GLU A 111 4.74 -3.05 11.94
CA GLU A 111 3.90 -4.08 12.57
C GLU A 111 2.74 -4.56 11.69
N ASP A 112 2.09 -3.64 10.96
CA ASP A 112 0.99 -3.96 10.06
C ASP A 112 1.51 -4.69 8.82
N ALA A 113 2.62 -4.22 8.24
CA ALA A 113 3.28 -4.88 7.11
C ALA A 113 3.81 -6.28 7.44
N MET A 114 4.09 -6.54 8.73
CA MET A 114 4.57 -7.82 9.25
C MET A 114 3.44 -8.76 9.69
N SER A 115 2.17 -8.36 9.55
CA SER A 115 1.02 -9.21 9.89
C SER A 115 0.98 -10.49 9.07
N ASN A 116 0.39 -11.55 9.62
CA ASN A 116 0.33 -12.87 8.97
C ASN A 116 -0.49 -12.87 7.66
N ASP A 117 -1.41 -11.93 7.51
CA ASP A 117 -2.23 -11.77 6.31
C ASP A 117 -1.71 -10.68 5.36
N SER A 118 -0.63 -9.99 5.70
CA SER A 118 0.02 -9.05 4.78
C SER A 118 0.81 -9.77 3.70
N ILE A 119 0.52 -9.45 2.45
CA ILE A 119 1.19 -10.04 1.27
C ILE A 119 1.62 -8.97 0.28
N VAL A 120 2.61 -9.31 -0.54
CA VAL A 120 2.78 -8.70 -1.87
C VAL A 120 1.98 -9.58 -2.85
N ALA A 121 0.78 -9.13 -3.18
CA ALA A 121 -0.14 -9.82 -4.07
C ALA A 121 0.37 -9.75 -5.52
N VAL A 122 0.26 -10.87 -6.23
CA VAL A 122 0.56 -11.00 -7.67
C VAL A 122 -0.61 -11.57 -8.47
N LYS A 123 -1.58 -12.19 -7.78
CA LYS A 123 -2.83 -12.66 -8.37
C LYS A 123 -4.04 -12.17 -7.57
N MET A 124 -5.14 -11.98 -8.30
CA MET A 124 -6.45 -11.62 -7.78
C MET A 124 -7.50 -12.47 -8.51
N ASN A 125 -8.36 -13.17 -7.77
CA ASN A 125 -9.40 -14.05 -8.31
C ASN A 125 -8.86 -15.08 -9.32
N GLY A 126 -7.84 -15.84 -8.91
CA GLY A 126 -7.21 -16.89 -9.72
C GLY A 126 -6.35 -16.42 -10.90
N ASN A 127 -6.35 -15.12 -11.23
CA ASN A 127 -5.65 -14.56 -12.39
C ASN A 127 -4.52 -13.62 -11.94
N PRO A 128 -3.50 -13.36 -12.78
CA PRO A 128 -2.60 -12.23 -12.54
C PRO A 128 -3.39 -10.96 -12.27
N ILE A 129 -2.90 -10.11 -11.35
CA ILE A 129 -3.57 -8.85 -11.04
C ILE A 129 -3.79 -8.05 -12.35
N PRO A 130 -4.99 -7.51 -12.61
CA PRO A 130 -5.23 -6.65 -13.77
C PRO A 130 -4.32 -5.41 -13.74
N LYS A 131 -3.98 -4.85 -14.91
CA LYS A 131 -3.07 -3.69 -14.99
C LYS A 131 -3.56 -2.50 -14.18
N GLU A 132 -4.85 -2.20 -14.29
CA GLU A 132 -5.55 -1.14 -13.59
C GLU A 132 -5.63 -1.37 -12.07
N GLN A 133 -5.37 -2.60 -11.61
CA GLN A 133 -5.32 -3.00 -10.21
C GLN A 133 -3.90 -3.06 -9.64
N GLY A 134 -2.88 -2.76 -10.43
CA GLY A 134 -1.50 -2.65 -9.98
C GLY A 134 -0.58 -3.77 -10.42
N PHE A 135 -0.86 -4.46 -11.54
CA PHE A 135 0.10 -5.40 -12.15
C PHE A 135 1.48 -4.75 -12.29
N PRO A 136 2.60 -5.40 -11.95
CA PRO A 136 2.72 -6.82 -11.60
C PRO A 136 2.42 -7.19 -10.15
N ALA A 137 2.48 -6.22 -9.23
CA ALA A 137 2.39 -6.49 -7.80
C ALA A 137 1.89 -5.29 -7.00
N ARG A 138 1.20 -5.57 -5.89
CA ARG A 138 0.79 -4.58 -4.89
C ARG A 138 0.88 -5.17 -3.48
N PRO A 139 1.16 -4.38 -2.43
CA PRO A 139 0.93 -4.85 -1.08
C PRO A 139 -0.58 -4.96 -0.85
N PHE A 140 -1.02 -5.98 -0.13
CA PHE A 140 -2.39 -6.12 0.34
C PHE A 140 -2.39 -6.48 1.82
N ILE A 141 -3.05 -5.64 2.62
CA ILE A 141 -3.07 -5.67 4.08
C ILE A 141 -4.56 -5.56 4.48
N PRO A 142 -5.24 -6.69 4.74
CA PRO A 142 -6.71 -6.73 4.77
C PRO A 142 -7.37 -5.81 5.81
N HIS A 143 -6.69 -5.53 6.91
CA HIS A 143 -7.20 -4.67 7.99
C HIS A 143 -6.96 -3.17 7.76
N LEU A 144 -6.29 -2.78 6.66
CA LEU A 144 -6.09 -1.39 6.27
C LEU A 144 -6.92 -1.01 5.04
N TYR A 145 -7.24 0.28 4.93
CA TYR A 145 -7.98 0.80 3.78
C TYR A 145 -7.15 0.76 2.49
N GLY A 146 -7.87 0.69 1.36
CA GLY A 146 -7.29 0.46 0.04
C GLY A 146 -6.27 1.48 -0.47
N TRP A 147 -6.16 2.69 0.11
CA TRP A 147 -5.10 3.63 -0.29
C TRP A 147 -3.71 3.20 0.22
N LYS A 148 -3.66 2.42 1.31
CA LYS A 148 -2.42 1.78 1.80
C LYS A 148 -1.96 0.63 0.92
N SER A 149 -2.88 0.05 0.16
CA SER A 149 -2.61 -1.02 -0.80
C SER A 149 -2.15 -0.43 -2.14
N ALA A 150 -0.90 0.00 -2.17
CA ALA A 150 -0.29 0.77 -3.26
C ALA A 150 -0.18 -0.03 -4.58
N LYS A 151 -0.58 0.54 -5.72
CA LYS A 151 -0.55 -0.15 -7.03
C LYS A 151 0.81 0.00 -7.69
N TRP A 152 1.22 -0.96 -8.54
CA TRP A 152 2.47 -0.91 -9.31
C TRP A 152 3.71 -0.78 -8.42
N LEU A 153 3.77 -1.60 -7.37
CA LEU A 153 4.82 -1.54 -6.34
C LEU A 153 6.21 -1.77 -6.96
N THR A 154 7.19 -0.97 -6.54
CA THR A 154 8.60 -1.09 -6.97
C THR A 154 9.59 -1.13 -5.81
N GLU A 155 9.21 -0.63 -4.63
CA GLU A 155 10.09 -0.63 -3.47
C GLU A 155 9.30 -0.71 -2.16
N VAL A 156 9.84 -1.50 -1.24
CA VAL A 156 9.48 -1.61 0.17
C VAL A 156 10.67 -1.04 0.94
N ARG A 157 10.57 0.23 1.35
CA ARG A 157 11.65 0.94 2.04
C ARG A 157 11.36 1.02 3.53
N LEU A 158 12.25 0.49 4.36
CA LEU A 158 12.11 0.57 5.82
C LEU A 158 12.64 1.91 6.34
N LEU A 159 11.90 2.53 7.23
CA LEU A 159 12.16 3.85 7.81
C LEU A 159 12.03 3.79 9.34
N GLU A 160 12.76 4.66 10.03
CA GLU A 160 12.65 4.86 11.48
C GLU A 160 11.48 5.81 11.78
N GLU A 161 11.42 6.92 11.06
CA GLU A 161 10.38 7.91 11.26
C GLU A 161 9.27 7.83 10.22
N TYR A 162 8.09 8.24 10.65
CA TYR A 162 6.94 8.43 9.79
C TYR A 162 7.20 9.54 8.75
N VAL A 163 6.82 9.29 7.50
CA VAL A 163 6.80 10.29 6.43
C VAL A 163 5.48 10.24 5.68
N ASP A 164 4.94 11.39 5.31
CA ASP A 164 3.70 11.45 4.52
C ASP A 164 3.92 10.83 3.13
N GLY A 165 2.99 9.96 2.73
CA GLY A 165 2.78 9.56 1.35
C GLY A 165 1.81 10.51 0.64
N TYR A 166 1.34 10.10 -0.55
CA TYR A 166 0.49 10.94 -1.37
C TYR A 166 -0.79 11.37 -0.64
N TRP A 167 -1.62 10.42 -0.20
CA TRP A 167 -2.90 10.76 0.44
C TRP A 167 -2.71 11.33 1.85
N GLU A 168 -1.65 10.94 2.54
CA GLU A 168 -1.34 11.45 3.87
C GLU A 168 -1.02 12.95 3.84
N MET A 169 -0.35 13.45 2.78
CA MET A 169 -0.19 14.88 2.52
C MET A 169 -1.52 15.62 2.29
N TYR A 170 -2.58 14.91 1.91
CA TYR A 170 -3.92 15.49 1.76
C TYR A 170 -4.79 15.35 3.01
N GLY A 171 -4.28 14.73 4.07
CA GLY A 171 -4.97 14.59 5.36
C GLY A 171 -5.61 13.23 5.58
N TYR A 172 -5.25 12.22 4.81
CA TYR A 172 -5.60 10.84 5.14
C TYR A 172 -4.75 10.34 6.30
N HIS A 173 -5.33 9.43 7.09
CA HIS A 173 -4.72 8.95 8.33
C HIS A 173 -3.40 8.20 8.09
N GLU A 174 -2.49 8.31 9.06
CA GLU A 174 -1.13 7.76 9.02
C GLU A 174 -1.15 6.23 8.91
N ARG A 175 -2.01 5.55 9.68
CA ARG A 175 -2.18 4.08 9.70
C ARG A 175 -3.31 3.56 8.81
N GLY A 176 -4.56 3.96 9.05
CA GLY A 176 -5.66 3.71 8.11
C GLY A 176 -6.39 2.40 8.34
N ARG A 177 -6.62 2.02 9.61
CA ARG A 177 -7.39 0.82 9.95
C ARG A 177 -8.86 0.95 9.58
N VAL A 178 -9.40 -0.12 9.00
CA VAL A 178 -10.75 -0.09 8.43
C VAL A 178 -11.83 -0.11 9.52
N TYR A 179 -11.65 -0.91 10.58
CA TYR A 179 -12.66 -1.11 11.62
C TYR A 179 -12.76 0.06 12.62
N GLU A 180 -11.69 0.83 12.75
CA GLU A 180 -11.55 2.00 13.62
C GLU A 180 -11.92 3.31 12.91
N GLU A 181 -12.36 3.22 11.64
CA GLU A 181 -12.69 4.38 10.81
C GLU A 181 -11.58 5.45 10.72
N GLU A 182 -10.32 5.01 10.73
CA GLU A 182 -9.13 5.86 10.59
C GLU A 182 -9.01 6.41 9.16
N ARG A 183 -9.97 7.22 8.69
CA ARG A 183 -10.00 7.72 7.30
C ARG A 183 -9.12 8.96 7.12
N TYR A 184 -9.09 9.83 8.12
CA TYR A 184 -8.43 11.13 8.06
C TYR A 184 -7.61 11.39 9.32
N LYS A 185 -6.57 12.21 9.17
CA LYS A 185 -5.84 12.78 10.31
C LYS A 185 -6.81 13.57 11.20
N GLY A 186 -6.57 13.57 12.50
CA GLY A 186 -7.43 14.21 13.49
C GLY A 186 -7.71 15.70 13.23
N ASN A 187 -8.61 16.30 14.03
CA ASN A 187 -9.06 17.68 13.85
C ASN A 187 -7.94 18.74 13.83
N GLU A 188 -6.76 18.45 14.38
CA GLU A 188 -5.59 19.33 14.36
C GLU A 188 -4.99 19.52 12.96
N TRP A 189 -5.07 18.51 12.09
CA TRP A 189 -4.59 18.61 10.70
C TRP A 189 -5.34 19.68 9.89
N LYS A 190 -6.64 19.88 10.17
CA LYS A 190 -7.44 20.95 9.54
C LYS A 190 -6.92 22.36 9.89
N LYS A 191 -6.25 22.53 11.03
CA LYS A 191 -5.63 23.80 11.45
C LYS A 191 -4.31 24.07 10.74
N ILE A 192 -3.49 23.04 10.50
CA ILE A 192 -2.19 23.15 9.80
C ILE A 192 -2.39 23.69 8.36
N LYS A 193 -3.42 23.25 7.63
CA LYS A 193 -3.75 23.82 6.30
C LYS A 193 -4.17 25.30 6.31
N LYS A 194 -4.68 25.83 7.43
CA LYS A 194 -4.96 27.28 7.54
C LYS A 194 -3.69 28.10 7.77
N GLY A 195 -2.61 27.50 8.29
CA GLY A 195 -1.34 28.16 8.58
C GLY A 195 -0.35 28.19 7.42
N VAL A 196 -0.41 27.21 6.50
CA VAL A 196 0.48 27.15 5.32
C VAL A 196 -0.22 27.77 4.10
N ARG A 197 -0.47 29.08 4.15
CA ARG A 197 -0.56 29.91 2.93
C ARG A 197 0.80 30.61 2.74
N GLY A 198 1.82 29.81 2.44
CA GLY A 198 3.10 30.29 1.95
C GLY A 198 2.96 30.66 0.48
N THR A 199 3.17 31.94 0.18
CA THR A 199 3.23 32.54 -1.15
C THR A 199 4.10 31.72 -2.11
N LEU A 200 3.50 31.16 -3.15
CA LEU A 200 4.21 30.87 -4.39
C LEU A 200 4.45 32.21 -5.10
N SER A 201 5.59 32.84 -4.84
CA SER A 201 6.10 33.88 -5.73
C SER A 201 6.61 33.17 -6.98
N ALA A 202 5.80 33.22 -8.04
CA ALA A 202 6.29 32.95 -9.39
C ALA A 202 7.14 34.15 -9.80
N GLU A 203 8.45 33.95 -9.93
CA GLU A 203 9.27 34.85 -10.75
C GLU A 203 8.82 34.70 -12.20
N ARG A 204 8.53 35.82 -12.87
CA ARG A 204 8.62 35.99 -14.32
C ARG A 204 8.66 37.48 -14.69
N VAL A 205 9.79 37.84 -15.30
CA VAL A 205 10.14 39.05 -16.09
C VAL A 205 10.36 40.34 -15.33
#